data_AF-F7CE72-F1
#
_entry.id   AF-F7CE72-F1
#
_cell.length_a   1.000
_cell.length_b   1.000
_cell.length_c   1.000
_cell.angle_alpha   90.00
_cell.angle_beta   90.00
_cell.angle_gamma   90.00
#
_symmetry.space_group_name_H-M   'P 1'
#
loop_
_entity.id
_entity.type
_entity.pdbx_description
1 polymer ?
#
loop_
_entity_poly.entity_id
_entity_poly.type
_entity_poly.pdbx_seq_one_letter_code
_entity_poly.pdbx_strand_id
1 'polypeptide(L)'
;LRTHPKLIISNQPTYLYFIVVSIVLSLKCHECSGIGDCLRPQVCNNLTRYCLNKWPFTPDGKTWVIKSCAYTCPPALEEYGNAPAMCCRTDLCNSALTSSLNGLLLITCLWE
;
A
#
# COMPACT_ATOMS: atom_id res chain seq x y z
N LEU A 1 17.57 69.38 -0.06
CA LEU A 1 16.69 68.52 0.77
C LEU A 1 16.92 67.07 0.38
N ARG A 2 17.71 66.31 1.15
CA ARG A 2 17.89 64.87 0.96
C ARG A 2 17.42 64.20 2.25
N THR A 3 16.18 63.76 2.27
CA THR A 3 15.58 63.05 3.39
C THR A 3 16.03 61.59 3.34
N HIS A 4 16.76 61.17 4.37
CA HIS A 4 17.10 59.75 4.56
C HIS A 4 15.86 58.99 5.04
N PRO A 5 15.57 57.79 4.49
CA PRO A 5 14.51 56.94 5.03
C PRO A 5 14.93 56.42 6.41
N LYS A 6 14.14 56.74 7.44
CA LYS A 6 14.23 56.10 8.76
C LYS A 6 13.75 54.66 8.64
N LEU A 7 14.59 53.70 9.00
CA LEU A 7 14.19 52.30 9.19
C LEU A 7 13.27 52.24 10.42
N ILE A 8 11.98 51.93 10.20
CA ILE A 8 11.04 51.61 11.27
C ILE A 8 11.08 50.10 11.45
N ILE A 9 11.75 49.62 12.50
CA ILE A 9 11.74 48.20 12.88
C ILE A 9 10.40 47.96 13.58
N SER A 10 9.43 47.43 12.83
CA SER A 10 8.14 46.98 13.38
C SER A 10 8.27 45.55 13.89
N ASN A 11 8.05 45.35 15.18
CA ASN A 11 8.14 44.07 15.86
C ASN A 11 6.81 43.31 15.68
N GLN A 12 6.63 42.61 14.55
CA GLN A 12 5.49 41.70 14.36
C GLN A 12 5.84 40.28 14.85
N PRO A 13 4.94 39.60 15.58
CA PRO A 13 5.17 38.22 15.99
C PRO A 13 5.13 37.30 14.76
N THR A 14 6.25 36.66 14.46
CA THR A 14 6.37 35.62 13.43
C THR A 14 5.57 34.39 13.88
N TYR A 15 4.34 34.25 13.39
CA TYR A 15 3.60 33.01 13.50
C TYR A 15 4.31 31.94 12.65
N LEU A 16 4.95 30.98 13.32
CA LEU A 16 5.54 29.81 12.68
C LEU A 16 4.41 28.92 12.13
N TYR A 17 4.13 29.03 10.83
CA TYR A 17 3.12 28.23 10.16
C TYR A 17 3.66 26.81 9.97
N PHE A 18 3.21 25.85 10.79
CA PHE A 18 3.52 24.44 10.60
C PHE A 18 2.79 23.92 9.36
N ILE A 19 3.49 23.80 8.23
CA ILE A 19 2.96 23.13 7.04
C ILE A 19 2.98 21.62 7.34
N VAL A 20 1.81 21.02 7.60
CA VAL A 20 1.66 19.57 7.67
C VAL A 20 1.71 19.02 6.25
N VAL A 21 2.86 18.46 5.84
CA VAL A 21 2.99 17.74 4.57
C VAL A 21 2.54 16.29 4.76
N SER A 22 1.36 15.95 4.26
CA SER A 22 0.90 14.56 4.22
C SER A 22 1.65 13.80 3.13
N ILE A 23 2.64 12.97 3.51
CA ILE A 23 3.29 12.04 2.58
C ILE A 23 2.30 10.91 2.31
N VAL A 24 1.75 10.86 1.11
CA VAL A 24 0.96 9.71 0.69
C VAL A 24 1.89 8.65 0.09
N LEU A 25 2.11 7.58 0.85
CA LEU A 25 2.81 6.40 0.36
C LEU A 25 1.83 5.52 -0.42
N SER A 26 2.08 5.36 -1.72
CA SER A 26 1.34 4.42 -2.55
C SER A 26 1.84 3.00 -2.33
N LEU A 27 0.91 2.07 -2.05
CA LEU A 27 1.19 0.65 -1.93
C LEU A 27 1.77 0.09 -3.25
N LYS A 28 2.73 -0.83 -3.17
CA LYS A 28 3.17 -1.62 -4.33
C LYS A 28 2.56 -3.02 -4.25
N CYS A 29 2.05 -3.53 -5.35
CA CYS A 29 1.51 -4.89 -5.42
C CYS A 29 2.00 -5.59 -6.69
N HIS A 30 1.85 -6.91 -6.75
CA HIS A 30 1.94 -7.61 -8.03
C HIS A 30 0.62 -7.48 -8.79
N GLU A 31 0.69 -7.16 -10.08
CA GLU A 31 -0.48 -7.10 -10.98
C GLU A 31 -0.29 -8.00 -12.20
N CYS A 32 -0.98 -9.13 -12.22
CA CYS A 32 -0.85 -10.12 -13.29
C CYS A 32 -1.98 -11.15 -13.25
N SER A 33 -2.13 -11.86 -14.36
CA SER A 33 -3.04 -13.01 -14.51
C SER A 33 -2.26 -14.12 -15.21
N GLY A 34 -2.23 -15.32 -14.64
CA GLY A 34 -1.44 -16.41 -15.20
C GLY A 34 -1.48 -17.69 -14.37
N ILE A 35 -0.70 -18.68 -14.79
CA ILE A 35 -0.57 -19.96 -14.10
C ILE A 35 0.52 -19.87 -13.01
N GLY A 36 0.27 -20.43 -11.84
CA GLY A 36 1.22 -20.49 -10.73
C GLY A 36 1.33 -19.15 -10.00
N ASP A 37 2.53 -18.80 -9.54
CA ASP A 37 2.78 -17.49 -8.93
C ASP A 37 3.34 -16.51 -9.96
N CYS A 38 2.50 -15.61 -10.47
CA CYS A 38 2.94 -14.56 -11.38
C CYS A 38 3.46 -13.34 -10.58
N LEU A 39 4.61 -12.79 -10.97
CA LEU A 39 5.25 -11.68 -10.25
C LEU A 39 5.45 -10.50 -11.20
N ARG A 40 4.62 -9.46 -11.06
CA ARG A 40 4.77 -8.19 -11.79
C ARG A 40 4.58 -6.99 -10.87
N PRO A 41 5.65 -6.49 -10.25
CA PRO A 41 5.57 -5.36 -9.33
C PRO A 41 4.99 -4.12 -10.03
N GLN A 42 4.04 -3.45 -9.41
CA GLN A 42 3.44 -2.20 -9.86
C GLN A 42 3.19 -1.28 -8.67
N VAL A 43 3.33 0.03 -8.90
CA VAL A 43 2.91 1.05 -7.93
C VAL A 43 1.41 1.24 -8.09
N CYS A 44 0.65 0.96 -7.04
CA CYS A 44 -0.80 1.15 -7.04
C CYS A 44 -1.15 2.64 -6.97
N ASN A 45 -2.40 2.96 -7.30
CA ASN A 45 -2.90 4.31 -7.05
C ASN A 45 -2.97 4.60 -5.55
N ASN A 46 -3.04 5.89 -5.22
CA ASN A 46 -3.10 6.38 -3.84
C ASN A 46 -4.32 5.86 -3.05
N LEU A 47 -5.45 5.62 -3.71
CA LEU A 47 -6.67 5.16 -3.05
C LEU A 47 -6.63 3.65 -2.71
N THR A 48 -5.66 2.91 -3.25
CA THR A 48 -5.51 1.47 -3.03
C THR A 48 -5.14 1.20 -1.58
N ARG A 49 -5.83 0.22 -0.98
CA ARG A 49 -5.61 -0.18 0.42
C ARG A 49 -5.11 -1.60 0.58
N TYR A 50 -5.27 -2.42 -0.45
CA TYR A 50 -5.00 -3.85 -0.40
C TYR A 50 -4.30 -4.33 -1.66
N CYS A 51 -3.35 -5.25 -1.51
CA CYS A 51 -2.95 -6.16 -2.57
C CYS A 51 -3.86 -7.38 -2.51
N LEU A 52 -4.45 -7.73 -3.64
CA LEU A 52 -5.39 -8.83 -3.77
C LEU A 52 -4.74 -9.99 -4.53
N ASN A 53 -5.11 -11.20 -4.12
CA ASN A 53 -4.73 -12.46 -4.75
C ASN A 53 -5.96 -13.36 -4.85
N LYS A 54 -6.29 -13.85 -6.05
CA LYS A 54 -7.44 -14.72 -6.34
C LYS A 54 -6.98 -15.95 -7.09
N TRP A 55 -7.63 -17.08 -6.84
CA TRP A 55 -7.35 -18.35 -7.52
C TRP A 55 -8.59 -18.89 -8.23
N PRO A 56 -9.08 -18.19 -9.26
CA PRO A 56 -10.44 -18.38 -9.79
C PRO A 56 -10.73 -19.78 -10.34
N PHE A 57 -9.73 -20.54 -10.79
CA PHE A 57 -9.91 -21.89 -11.31
C PHE A 57 -8.58 -22.66 -11.34
N THR A 58 -8.66 -23.99 -11.33
CA THR A 58 -7.52 -24.91 -11.42
C THR A 58 -7.65 -25.82 -12.65
N PRO A 59 -7.44 -25.33 -13.88
CA PRO A 59 -7.52 -26.17 -15.06
C PRO A 59 -6.34 -27.15 -15.06
N ASP A 60 -6.61 -28.44 -15.31
CA ASP A 60 -5.59 -29.49 -15.44
C ASP A 60 -4.60 -29.58 -14.27
N GLY A 61 -5.07 -29.27 -13.04
CA GLY A 61 -4.25 -29.28 -11.82
C GLY A 61 -3.29 -28.09 -11.70
N LYS A 62 -3.33 -27.12 -12.63
CA LYS A 62 -2.53 -25.89 -12.58
C LYS A 62 -3.36 -24.78 -11.96
N THR A 63 -2.88 -24.12 -10.91
CA THR A 63 -3.62 -23.02 -10.29
C THR A 63 -3.50 -21.75 -11.11
N TRP A 64 -4.62 -21.23 -11.64
CA TRP A 64 -4.64 -19.89 -12.22
C TRP A 64 -4.72 -18.85 -11.11
N VAL A 65 -3.91 -17.81 -11.19
CA VAL A 65 -3.85 -16.72 -10.21
C VAL A 65 -4.17 -15.39 -10.87
N ILE A 66 -4.88 -14.53 -10.13
CA ILE A 66 -5.09 -13.13 -10.48
C ILE A 66 -4.62 -12.29 -9.29
N LYS A 67 -3.67 -11.40 -9.55
CA LYS A 67 -3.13 -10.45 -8.58
C LYS A 67 -3.43 -9.04 -9.03
N SER A 68 -3.88 -8.17 -8.13
CA SER A 68 -4.21 -6.78 -8.46
C SER A 68 -4.12 -5.84 -7.26
N CYS A 69 -4.03 -4.54 -7.53
CA CYS A 69 -4.35 -3.50 -6.54
C CYS A 69 -5.86 -3.50 -6.26
N ALA A 70 -6.27 -3.29 -5.01
CA ALA A 70 -7.69 -3.25 -4.63
C ALA A 70 -8.01 -2.18 -3.56
N TYR A 71 -9.17 -1.53 -3.74
CA TYR A 71 -9.70 -0.55 -2.78
C TYR A 71 -10.38 -1.20 -1.57
N THR A 72 -11.00 -2.35 -1.80
CA THR A 72 -11.73 -3.16 -0.83
C THR A 72 -11.26 -4.60 -0.93
N CYS A 73 -11.35 -5.35 0.17
CA CYS A 73 -11.13 -6.79 0.16
C CYS A 73 -12.50 -7.48 0.15
N PRO A 74 -12.92 -8.12 -0.96
CA PRO A 74 -14.18 -8.85 -0.99
C PRO A 74 -14.16 -10.03 -0.01
N PRO A 75 -15.29 -10.37 0.63
CA PRO A 75 -15.37 -11.54 1.49
C PRO A 75 -15.07 -12.80 0.66
N ALA A 76 -14.38 -13.76 1.26
CA ALA A 76 -13.86 -14.94 0.59
C ALA A 76 -14.93 -15.89 -0.01
N LEU A 77 -16.22 -15.63 0.20
CA LEU A 77 -17.27 -16.64 0.07
C LEU A 77 -18.32 -16.46 -1.03
N GLU A 78 -18.66 -15.27 -1.56
CA GLU A 78 -20.05 -15.18 -2.07
C GLU A 78 -20.38 -14.36 -3.34
N GLU A 79 -19.48 -14.14 -4.30
CA GLU A 79 -19.96 -13.49 -5.56
C GLU A 79 -19.37 -13.96 -6.89
N TYR A 80 -18.35 -14.82 -6.88
CA TYR A 80 -17.78 -15.37 -8.13
C TYR A 80 -17.33 -16.80 -7.86
N GLY A 81 -18.04 -17.78 -8.42
CA GLY A 81 -17.89 -19.21 -8.18
C GLY A 81 -16.49 -19.65 -7.76
N ASN A 82 -16.39 -20.07 -6.50
CA ASN A 82 -15.44 -21.04 -5.95
C ASN A 82 -13.95 -20.66 -5.81
N ALA A 83 -13.59 -19.39 -5.59
CA ALA A 83 -12.23 -19.07 -5.14
C ALA A 83 -12.16 -18.01 -4.04
N PRO A 84 -11.55 -18.33 -2.86
CA PRO A 84 -11.31 -17.33 -1.83
C PRO A 84 -10.36 -16.25 -2.35
N ALA A 85 -10.73 -14.99 -2.19
CA ALA A 85 -9.81 -13.87 -2.37
C ALA A 85 -9.00 -13.68 -1.09
N MET A 86 -7.68 -13.56 -1.21
CA MET A 86 -6.80 -13.19 -0.09
C MET A 86 -6.29 -11.76 -0.29
N CYS A 87 -6.26 -10.99 0.79
CA CYS A 87 -5.78 -9.61 0.75
C CYS A 87 -4.73 -9.35 1.83
N CYS A 88 -3.82 -8.43 1.55
CA CYS A 88 -2.79 -7.97 2.47
C CYS A 88 -2.48 -6.47 2.20
N ARG A 89 -1.76 -5.80 3.10
CA ARG A 89 -1.59 -4.31 3.10
C ARG A 89 -0.15 -3.81 3.09
N THR A 90 0.81 -4.68 2.78
CA THR A 90 2.23 -4.33 2.72
C THR A 90 2.74 -4.45 1.28
N ASP A 91 3.83 -3.75 0.97
CA ASP A 91 4.39 -3.78 -0.39
C ASP A 91 4.68 -5.21 -0.83
N LEU A 92 4.18 -5.57 -2.02
CA LEU A 92 4.42 -6.84 -2.72
C LEU A 92 3.98 -8.09 -1.93
N CYS A 93 3.11 -7.93 -0.94
CA CYS A 93 2.67 -8.99 -0.04
C CYS A 93 1.81 -10.07 -0.72
N ASN A 94 1.29 -9.78 -1.92
CA ASN A 94 0.48 -10.72 -2.69
C ASN A 94 1.31 -11.64 -3.58
N SER A 95 2.61 -11.80 -3.33
CA SER A 95 3.39 -12.95 -3.84
C SER A 95 2.88 -14.24 -3.20
N ALA A 96 3.07 -15.39 -3.85
CA ALA A 96 2.82 -16.66 -3.18
C ALA A 96 3.93 -16.86 -2.14
N LEU A 97 3.62 -16.49 -0.89
CA LEU A 97 4.36 -16.98 0.25
C LEU A 97 4.26 -18.51 0.20
N THR A 98 5.31 -19.19 -0.23
CA THR A 98 5.59 -20.52 0.32
C THR A 98 5.44 -20.34 1.81
N SER A 99 4.50 -21.04 2.42
CA SER A 99 4.26 -21.03 3.85
C SER A 99 5.46 -21.66 4.57
N SER A 100 6.63 -21.03 4.53
CA SER A 100 7.61 -21.16 5.59
C SER A 100 7.09 -20.32 6.75
N LEU A 101 6.32 -20.96 7.62
CA LEU A 101 6.27 -20.62 9.04
C LEU A 101 7.72 -20.37 9.50
N ASN A 102 8.18 -19.10 9.47
CA ASN A 102 9.41 -18.59 10.12
C ASN A 102 9.63 -17.08 9.82
N GLY A 103 8.57 -16.30 9.63
CA GLY A 103 8.65 -14.83 9.65
C GLY A 103 8.34 -14.33 11.05
N LEU A 104 9.31 -14.44 11.97
CA LEU A 104 9.23 -13.83 13.29
C LEU A 104 8.73 -12.38 13.18
N LEU A 105 7.60 -12.10 13.84
CA LEU A 105 7.24 -10.76 14.29
C LEU A 105 8.36 -10.23 15.20
N LEU A 106 9.26 -9.42 14.66
CA LEU A 106 10.15 -8.58 15.47
C LEU A 106 9.73 -7.13 15.30
N ILE A 107 8.75 -6.69 16.08
CA ILE A 107 8.70 -5.32 16.58
C ILE A 107 8.31 -5.38 18.05
N THR A 108 9.30 -5.62 18.91
CA THR A 108 9.22 -5.21 20.31
C THR A 108 9.39 -3.70 20.35
N CYS A 109 8.29 -2.95 20.39
CA CYS A 109 8.38 -1.60 20.94
C CYS A 109 8.44 -1.77 22.46
N LEU A 110 9.68 -1.81 22.99
CA LEU A 110 9.92 -1.42 24.37
C LEU A 110 9.36 -0.01 24.55
N TRP A 111 8.45 0.14 25.50
CA TRP A 111 8.20 1.41 26.17
C TRP A 111 8.52 1.20 27.65
N GLU A 112 9.43 2.01 28.17
CA GLU A 112 9.57 2.26 29.61
C GLU A 112 8.44 3.17 30.09
#